data_AF-A0A3C0CXX6-F1
#
_entry.id   AF-A0A3C0CXX6-F1
#
_cell.length_a   1.000
_cell.length_b   1.000
_cell.length_c   1.000
_cell.angle_alpha   90.00
_cell.angle_beta   90.00
_cell.angle_gamma   90.00
#
_symmetry.space_group_name_H-M   'P 1'
#
loop_
_entity.id
_entity.type
_entity.pdbx_description
1 polymer ?
#
loop_
_entity_poly.entity_id
_entity_poly.type
_entity_poly.pdbx_seq_one_letter_code
_entity_poly.pdbx_strand_id
1 'polypeptide(L)'
;LDVQIAQTSTRLLEEYDITPEDALRREAPEVKYGAATEVVRLRREIKGMGEVNTGAVQEYERLSERFEFLSTQRQDLMDAREKLVEAIRGIDESTRGVFEETFEAVKKSFAEMFQRLFDGGKTELVLVDPENMLESGIDVLVELPGKKRQNLLLLSGGER
;
A
#
# COMPACT_ATOMS: atom_id res chain seq x y z
N LEU A 1 -53.59 10.92 -51.56
CA LEU A 1 -54.24 10.91 -50.23
C LEU A 1 -53.91 9.61 -49.49
N ASP A 2 -54.19 8.46 -50.10
CA ASP A 2 -53.97 7.13 -49.48
C ASP A 2 -52.53 6.86 -49.03
N VAL A 3 -51.54 7.32 -49.81
CA VAL A 3 -50.12 7.17 -49.47
C VAL A 3 -49.75 7.91 -48.19
N GLN A 4 -50.30 9.11 -47.96
CA GLN A 4 -50.00 9.92 -46.76
C GLN A 4 -50.70 9.36 -45.52
N ILE A 5 -51.90 8.82 -45.68
CA ILE A 5 -52.63 8.15 -44.60
C ILE A 5 -51.88 6.89 -44.19
N ALA A 6 -51.46 6.06 -45.16
CA ALA A 6 -50.65 4.87 -44.89
C ALA A 6 -49.33 5.23 -44.16
N GLN A 7 -48.59 6.23 -44.64
CA GLN A 7 -47.35 6.69 -43.99
C GLN A 7 -47.56 7.18 -42.55
N THR A 8 -48.65 7.92 -42.31
CA THR A 8 -48.97 8.43 -40.97
C THR A 8 -49.37 7.29 -40.03
N SER A 9 -50.16 6.34 -40.52
CA SER A 9 -50.55 5.14 -39.77
C SER A 9 -49.36 4.28 -39.38
N THR A 10 -48.41 4.05 -40.30
CA THR A 10 -47.17 3.31 -40.01
C THR A 10 -46.35 4.03 -38.94
N ARG A 11 -46.17 5.35 -39.03
CA ARG A 11 -45.38 6.11 -38.05
C ARG A 11 -46.02 6.11 -36.66
N LEU A 12 -47.35 6.20 -36.57
CA LEU A 12 -48.06 6.14 -35.28
C LEU A 12 -47.85 4.80 -34.57
N LEU A 13 -47.86 3.71 -35.33
CA LEU A 13 -47.61 2.37 -34.80
C LEU A 13 -46.15 2.17 -34.42
N GLU A 14 -45.21 2.47 -35.33
CA GLU A 14 -43.79 2.16 -35.13
C GLU A 14 -43.12 3.06 -34.10
N GLU A 15 -43.42 4.36 -34.07
CA GLU A 15 -42.73 5.30 -33.19
C GLU A 15 -43.48 5.58 -31.88
N TYR A 16 -44.79 5.36 -31.86
CA TYR A 16 -45.65 5.77 -30.74
C TYR A 16 -46.54 4.65 -30.19
N ASP A 17 -46.54 3.46 -30.80
CA ASP A 17 -47.37 2.30 -30.41
C ASP A 17 -48.87 2.63 -30.30
N ILE A 18 -49.39 3.43 -31.24
CA ILE A 18 -50.78 3.90 -31.26
C ILE A 18 -51.42 3.57 -32.61
N THR A 19 -52.65 3.05 -32.58
CA THR A 19 -53.43 2.82 -33.81
C THR A 19 -54.07 4.12 -34.32
N PRO A 20 -54.36 4.24 -35.64
CA PRO A 20 -55.05 5.41 -36.17
C PRO A 20 -56.43 5.66 -35.53
N GLU A 21 -57.16 4.60 -35.18
CA GLU A 21 -58.45 4.70 -34.51
C GLU A 21 -58.32 5.26 -33.10
N ASP A 22 -57.31 4.81 -32.35
CA ASP A 22 -57.03 5.31 -31.01
C ASP A 22 -56.56 6.76 -31.03
N ALA A 23 -55.77 7.15 -32.03
CA ALA A 23 -55.33 8.53 -32.21
C ALA A 23 -56.50 9.48 -32.46
N LEU A 24 -57.51 9.05 -33.25
CA LEU A 24 -58.71 9.84 -33.54
C LEU A 24 -59.68 9.94 -32.35
N ARG A 25 -59.63 8.98 -31.42
CA ARG A 25 -60.41 9.01 -30.16
C ARG A 25 -59.80 9.92 -29.11
N ARG A 26 -58.52 10.29 -29.25
CA ARG A 26 -57.81 11.18 -28.33
C ARG A 26 -58.06 12.63 -28.71
N GLU A 27 -58.16 13.49 -27.71
CA GLU A 27 -58.19 14.93 -27.93
C GLU A 27 -56.83 15.40 -28.45
N ALA A 28 -56.84 16.26 -29.47
CA ALA A 28 -55.62 16.78 -30.06
C ALA A 28 -54.88 17.64 -29.01
N PRO A 29 -53.64 17.29 -28.64
CA PRO A 29 -52.90 18.05 -27.65
C PRO A 29 -52.56 19.44 -28.18
N GLU A 30 -52.51 20.43 -27.28
CA GLU A 30 -52.01 21.76 -27.62
C GLU A 30 -50.51 21.69 -27.92
N VAL A 31 -50.13 21.89 -29.19
CA VAL A 31 -48.73 21.82 -29.62
C VAL A 31 -48.10 23.21 -29.59
N LYS A 32 -47.11 23.40 -28.71
CA LYS A 32 -46.34 24.65 -28.63
C LYS A 32 -45.61 24.93 -29.95
N TYR A 33 -45.56 26.21 -30.33
CA TYR A 33 -44.76 26.66 -31.47
C TYR A 33 -43.29 26.25 -31.30
N GLY A 34 -42.71 25.61 -32.32
CA GLY A 34 -41.32 25.12 -32.31
C GLY A 34 -41.11 23.72 -31.73
N ALA A 35 -42.15 23.07 -31.18
CA ALA A 35 -42.03 21.72 -30.60
C ALA A 35 -41.48 20.68 -31.59
N ALA A 36 -41.88 20.75 -32.86
CA ALA A 36 -41.37 19.85 -33.90
C ALA A 36 -39.85 20.01 -34.13
N THR A 37 -39.35 21.25 -34.15
CA THR A 37 -37.92 21.55 -34.29
C THR A 37 -37.13 21.04 -33.10
N GLU A 38 -37.68 21.19 -31.89
CA GLU A 38 -37.06 20.72 -30.66
C GLU A 38 -37.00 19.19 -30.59
N VAL A 39 -38.06 18.49 -31.00
CA VAL A 39 -38.06 17.02 -31.10
C VAL A 39 -36.97 16.53 -32.07
N VAL A 40 -36.80 17.20 -33.21
CA VAL A 40 -35.74 16.85 -34.18
C VAL A 40 -34.34 17.09 -33.58
N ARG A 41 -34.15 18.19 -32.85
CA ARG A 41 -32.88 18.49 -32.15
C ARG A 41 -32.56 17.41 -31.11
N LEU A 42 -33.51 17.09 -30.23
CA LEU A 42 -33.35 16.08 -29.18
C LEU A 42 -33.11 14.69 -29.76
N ARG A 43 -33.82 14.29 -30.82
CA ARG A 43 -33.57 13.01 -31.51
C ARG A 43 -32.16 12.93 -32.09
N ARG A 44 -31.65 14.05 -32.63
CA ARG A 44 -30.27 14.12 -33.14
C ARG A 44 -29.25 14.00 -32.01
N GLU A 45 -29.49 14.65 -30.87
CA GLU A 45 -28.63 14.56 -29.68
C GLU A 45 -28.61 13.14 -29.11
N ILE A 46 -29.77 12.51 -28.95
CA ILE A 46 -29.88 11.11 -28.52
C ILE A 46 -29.11 10.19 -29.47
N LYS A 47 -29.27 10.36 -30.79
CA LYS A 47 -28.52 9.58 -31.78
C LYS A 47 -27.02 9.84 -31.71
N GLY A 48 -26.61 11.06 -31.34
CA GLY A 48 -25.21 11.44 -31.15
C GLY A 48 -24.54 10.78 -29.94
N MET A 49 -25.31 10.31 -28.96
CA MET A 49 -24.78 9.57 -27.80
C MET A 49 -24.34 8.14 -28.14
N GLY A 50 -24.65 7.66 -29.35
CA GLY A 50 -24.32 6.30 -29.80
C GLY A 50 -25.31 5.25 -29.33
N GLU A 51 -24.97 3.98 -29.53
CA GLU A 51 -25.82 2.87 -29.13
C GLU A 51 -25.77 2.67 -27.61
N VAL A 52 -26.92 2.30 -27.04
CA VAL A 52 -27.01 1.95 -25.62
C VAL A 52 -26.17 0.70 -25.37
N ASN A 53 -25.19 0.80 -24.48
CA ASN A 53 -24.41 -0.36 -24.06
C ASN A 53 -25.25 -1.26 -23.14
N THR A 54 -25.91 -2.25 -23.73
CA THR A 54 -26.76 -3.22 -23.01
C THR A 54 -25.98 -4.15 -22.09
N GLY A 55 -24.65 -4.23 -22.24
CA GLY A 55 -23.75 -5.01 -21.38
C GLY A 55 -23.09 -4.19 -20.26
N ALA A 56 -23.39 -2.89 -20.15
CA ALA A 56 -22.70 -2.00 -19.21
C ALA A 56 -22.89 -2.42 -17.74
N VAL A 57 -24.07 -2.93 -17.40
CA VAL A 57 -24.39 -3.36 -16.02
C VAL A 57 -23.54 -4.57 -15.64
N GLN A 58 -23.50 -5.61 -16.48
CA GLN A 58 -22.73 -6.83 -16.21
C GLN A 58 -21.22 -6.55 -16.19
N GLU A 59 -20.74 -5.68 -17.08
CA GLU A 59 -19.33 -5.31 -17.10
C GLU A 59 -18.93 -4.50 -15.86
N TYR A 60 -19.81 -3.61 -15.39
CA TYR A 60 -19.61 -2.88 -14.13
C TYR A 60 -19.57 -3.82 -12.93
N GLU A 61 -20.48 -4.78 -12.84
CA GLU A 61 -20.51 -5.78 -11.76
C GLU A 61 -19.20 -6.57 -11.73
N ARG A 62 -18.77 -7.11 -12.88
CA ARG A 62 -17.51 -7.86 -13.02
C ARG A 62 -16.27 -7.04 -12.64
N LEU A 63 -16.22 -5.77 -13.06
CA LEU A 63 -15.11 -4.87 -12.73
C LEU A 63 -15.10 -4.50 -11.25
N SER A 64 -16.27 -4.30 -10.65
CA SER A 64 -16.42 -3.96 -9.24
C SER A 64 -15.98 -5.14 -8.35
N GLU A 65 -16.41 -6.36 -8.65
CA GLU A 65 -15.95 -7.56 -7.93
C GLU A 65 -14.43 -7.71 -7.99
N ARG A 66 -13.84 -7.51 -9.18
CA ARG A 66 -12.38 -7.57 -9.35
C ARG A 66 -11.68 -6.45 -8.58
N PHE A 67 -12.24 -5.26 -8.56
CA PHE A 67 -11.70 -4.12 -7.83
C PHE A 67 -11.72 -4.36 -6.32
N GLU A 68 -12.83 -4.85 -5.79
CA GLU A 68 -12.98 -5.20 -4.37
C GLU A 68 -11.97 -6.26 -3.97
N PHE A 69 -11.88 -7.35 -4.74
CA PHE A 69 -10.92 -8.42 -4.51
C PHE A 69 -9.47 -7.92 -4.46
N LEU A 70 -9.05 -7.15 -5.47
CA LEU A 70 -7.68 -6.60 -5.52
C LEU A 70 -7.43 -5.58 -4.40
N SER A 71 -8.44 -4.81 -4.02
CA SER A 71 -8.34 -3.85 -2.93
C SER A 71 -8.15 -4.54 -1.58
N THR A 72 -8.89 -5.62 -1.31
CA THR A 72 -8.71 -6.45 -0.10
C THR A 72 -7.32 -7.08 -0.08
N GLN A 73 -6.88 -7.71 -1.18
CA GLN A 73 -5.54 -8.30 -1.25
C GLN A 73 -4.43 -7.28 -1.01
N ARG A 74 -4.59 -6.07 -1.55
CA ARG A 74 -3.63 -4.98 -1.31
C ARG A 74 -3.59 -4.59 0.16
N GLN A 75 -4.75 -4.48 0.81
CA GLN A 75 -4.81 -4.14 2.23
C GLN A 75 -4.13 -5.22 3.08
N ASP A 76 -4.42 -6.48 2.82
CA ASP A 76 -3.81 -7.62 3.53
C ASP A 76 -2.27 -7.60 3.41
N LEU A 77 -1.74 -7.27 2.23
CA LEU A 77 -0.30 -7.13 2.01
C LEU A 77 0.30 -5.94 2.78
N MET A 78 -0.40 -4.82 2.86
CA MET A 78 0.04 -3.67 3.63
C MET A 78 0.09 -4.00 5.12
N ASP A 79 -0.96 -4.63 5.65
CA ASP A 79 -1.04 -5.03 7.06
C ASP A 79 0.02 -6.08 7.40
N ALA A 80 0.26 -7.05 6.51
CA ALA A 80 1.32 -8.05 6.68
C ALA A 80 2.71 -7.40 6.71
N ARG A 81 2.96 -6.40 5.84
CA ARG A 81 4.21 -5.65 5.85
C ARG A 81 4.41 -4.91 7.18
N GLU A 82 3.38 -4.24 7.67
CA GLU A 82 3.46 -3.51 8.95
C GLU A 82 3.78 -4.46 10.11
N LYS A 83 3.09 -5.60 10.19
CA LYS A 83 3.37 -6.64 11.19
C LYS A 83 4.80 -7.17 11.11
N LEU A 84 5.33 -7.37 9.91
CA LEU A 84 6.72 -7.81 9.74
C LEU A 84 7.72 -6.76 10.25
N VAL A 85 7.49 -5.48 9.96
CA VAL A 85 8.35 -4.39 10.46
C VAL A 85 8.29 -4.30 11.98
N GLU A 86 7.11 -4.44 12.57
CA GLU A 86 6.93 -4.46 14.02
C GLU A 86 7.65 -5.65 14.66
N ALA A 87 7.53 -6.85 14.06
CA ALA A 87 8.23 -8.03 14.53
C ALA A 87 9.76 -7.87 14.48
N ILE A 88 10.30 -7.29 13.41
CA ILE A 88 11.74 -6.99 13.29
C ILE A 88 12.18 -6.04 14.42
N ARG A 89 11.43 -4.96 14.67
CA ARG A 89 11.75 -4.02 15.76
C ARG A 89 11.74 -4.70 17.12
N GLY A 90 10.75 -5.56 17.39
CA GLY A 90 10.70 -6.32 18.63
C GLY A 90 11.89 -7.28 18.79
N ILE A 91 12.32 -7.92 17.70
CA ILE A 91 13.53 -8.76 17.69
C ILE A 91 14.78 -7.92 17.97
N ASP A 92 14.93 -6.77 17.33
CA ASP A 92 16.09 -5.89 17.50
C ASP A 92 16.19 -5.38 18.94
N GLU A 93 15.08 -4.95 19.54
CA GLU A 93 15.03 -4.50 20.93
C GLU A 93 15.39 -5.62 21.91
N SER A 94 14.81 -6.82 21.72
CA SER A 94 15.13 -7.98 22.55
C SER A 94 16.60 -8.40 22.40
N THR A 95 17.13 -8.35 21.17
CA THR A 95 18.51 -8.75 20.89
C THR A 95 19.49 -7.77 21.51
N ARG A 96 19.19 -6.45 21.47
CA ARG A 96 19.99 -5.42 22.14
C ARG A 96 20.08 -5.66 23.64
N GLY A 97 18.95 -5.97 24.30
CA GLY A 97 18.95 -6.24 25.74
C GLY A 97 19.81 -7.45 26.11
N VAL A 98 19.68 -8.55 25.36
CA VAL A 98 20.49 -9.76 25.57
C VAL A 98 21.97 -9.49 25.31
N PHE A 99 22.28 -8.72 24.26
CA PHE A 99 23.66 -8.34 23.95
C PHE A 99 24.28 -7.51 25.08
N GLU A 100 23.58 -6.48 25.58
CA GLU A 100 24.08 -5.61 26.63
C GLU A 100 24.36 -6.38 27.92
N GLU A 101 23.44 -7.25 28.36
CA GLU A 101 23.62 -8.10 29.53
C GLU A 101 24.85 -9.02 29.36
N THR A 102 24.97 -9.65 28.19
CA THR A 102 26.07 -10.56 27.89
C THR A 102 27.40 -9.80 27.81
N PHE A 103 27.42 -8.62 27.19
CA PHE A 103 28.60 -7.80 27.03
C PHE A 103 29.15 -7.32 28.37
N GLU A 104 28.28 -6.85 29.27
CA GLU A 104 28.69 -6.44 30.62
C GLU A 104 29.19 -7.63 31.46
N ALA A 105 28.56 -8.80 31.33
CA ALA A 105 29.04 -10.02 31.99
C ALA A 105 30.44 -10.44 31.48
N VAL A 106 30.68 -10.38 30.17
CA VAL A 106 31.97 -10.65 29.54
C VAL A 106 33.00 -9.61 29.98
N LYS A 107 32.64 -8.32 29.97
CA LYS A 107 33.50 -7.21 30.40
C LYS A 107 34.03 -7.39 31.82
N LYS A 108 33.14 -7.72 32.76
CA LYS A 108 33.51 -7.99 34.14
C LYS A 108 34.44 -9.21 34.25
N SER A 109 34.06 -10.32 33.62
CA SER A 109 34.82 -11.57 33.69
C SER A 109 36.22 -11.44 33.07
N PHE A 110 36.31 -10.73 31.95
CA PHE A 110 37.58 -10.46 31.29
C PHE A 110 38.50 -9.60 32.16
N ALA A 111 37.95 -8.57 32.82
CA ALA A 111 38.71 -7.73 33.72
C ALA A 111 39.28 -8.49 34.92
N GLU A 112 38.48 -9.35 35.54
CA GLU A 112 38.91 -10.21 36.64
C GLU A 112 39.99 -11.21 36.19
N MET A 113 39.84 -11.81 35.01
CA MET A 113 40.80 -12.75 34.45
C MET A 113 42.14 -12.07 34.14
N PHE A 114 42.11 -10.90 33.51
CA PHE A 114 43.31 -10.16 33.14
C PHE A 114 44.12 -9.73 34.37
N GLN A 115 43.46 -9.23 35.42
CA GLN A 115 44.14 -8.85 36.66
C GLN A 115 44.88 -10.01 37.32
N ARG A 116 44.32 -11.23 37.25
CA ARG A 116 44.95 -12.45 37.78
C ARG A 116 46.14 -12.91 36.94
N LEU A 117 46.11 -12.68 35.63
CA LEU A 117 47.15 -13.13 34.70
C LEU A 117 48.40 -12.24 34.71
N PHE A 118 48.23 -10.93 34.88
CA PHE A 118 49.31 -9.94 34.81
C PHE A 118 49.79 -9.44 36.19
N ASP A 119 49.38 -10.11 37.27
CA ASP A 119 49.72 -9.77 38.67
C ASP A 119 49.49 -8.26 38.98
N GLY A 120 48.38 -7.73 38.45
CA GLY A 120 48.08 -6.31 38.44
C GLY A 120 47.90 -5.76 37.02
N GLY A 121 47.21 -4.63 36.90
CA GLY A 121 46.84 -4.02 35.62
C GLY A 121 45.35 -3.73 35.53
N LYS A 122 44.95 -3.02 34.48
CA LYS A 122 43.55 -2.70 34.18
C LYS A 122 43.23 -3.04 32.74
N THR A 123 41.98 -3.37 32.48
CA THR A 123 41.48 -3.64 31.15
C THR A 123 40.05 -3.11 31.06
N GLU A 124 39.70 -2.66 29.87
CA GLU A 124 38.37 -2.19 29.56
C GLU A 124 37.98 -2.67 28.17
N LEU A 125 36.84 -3.37 28.08
CA LEU A 125 36.17 -3.65 26.82
C LEU A 125 35.24 -2.48 26.50
N VAL A 126 35.36 -1.94 25.28
CA VAL A 126 34.62 -0.76 24.82
C VAL A 126 34.02 -1.07 23.45
N LEU A 127 32.78 -0.65 23.23
CA LEU A 127 32.16 -0.69 21.90
C LEU A 127 32.69 0.47 21.06
N VAL A 128 33.06 0.18 19.82
CA VAL A 128 33.55 1.20 18.86
C VAL A 128 32.44 2.21 18.54
N ASP A 129 31.20 1.73 18.40
CA ASP A 129 29.99 2.52 18.19
C ASP A 129 28.90 2.11 19.19
N PRO A 130 28.78 2.81 20.33
CA PRO A 130 27.76 2.52 21.34
C PRO A 130 26.31 2.75 20.86
N GLU A 131 26.10 3.58 19.84
CA GLU A 131 24.76 3.86 19.30
C GLU A 131 24.27 2.73 18.38
N ASN A 132 25.21 1.96 17.80
CA ASN A 132 24.92 0.81 16.96
C ASN A 132 25.54 -0.48 17.52
N MET A 133 25.17 -0.84 18.76
CA MET A 133 25.77 -1.97 19.48
C MET A 133 25.75 -3.32 18.73
N LEU A 134 24.71 -3.58 17.92
CA LEU A 134 24.56 -4.87 17.22
C LEU A 134 25.49 -5.02 16.03
N GLU A 135 25.93 -3.91 15.43
CA GLU A 135 26.88 -3.90 14.30
C GLU A 135 28.26 -3.38 14.70
N SER A 136 28.40 -2.85 15.92
CA SER A 136 29.65 -2.29 16.43
C SER A 136 30.71 -3.36 16.64
N GLY A 137 31.96 -3.00 16.29
CA GLY A 137 33.14 -3.73 16.76
C GLY A 137 33.36 -3.57 18.26
N ILE A 138 34.25 -4.40 18.80
CA ILE A 138 34.70 -4.35 20.20
C ILE A 138 36.19 -4.02 20.21
N ASP A 139 36.56 -3.00 20.97
CA ASP A 139 37.94 -2.65 21.27
C ASP A 139 38.32 -3.11 22.67
N VAL A 140 39.54 -3.63 22.80
CA VAL A 140 40.11 -4.05 24.08
C VAL A 140 41.25 -3.12 24.46
N LEU A 141 41.03 -2.32 25.50
CA LEU A 141 42.04 -1.44 26.05
C LEU A 141 42.65 -2.08 27.29
N VAL A 142 43.97 -2.03 27.40
CA VAL A 142 44.73 -2.64 28.49
C VAL A 142 45.77 -1.67 29.05
N GLU A 143 46.02 -1.78 30.34
CA GLU A 143 47.02 -1.02 31.10
C GLU A 143 47.80 -2.02 31.95
N LEU A 144 49.03 -2.31 31.54
CA LEU A 144 49.94 -3.16 32.29
C LEU A 144 50.57 -2.38 33.45
N PRO A 145 50.98 -3.03 34.57
CA PRO A 145 51.64 -2.36 35.69
C PRO A 145 52.84 -1.51 35.23
N GLY A 146 52.76 -0.19 35.45
CA GLY A 146 53.81 0.76 35.09
C GLY A 146 53.88 1.18 33.61
N LYS A 147 52.98 0.70 32.74
CA LYS A 147 52.86 1.14 31.34
C LYS A 147 51.56 1.93 31.10
N LYS A 148 51.56 2.74 30.04
CA LYS A 148 50.37 3.51 29.63
C LYS A 148 49.29 2.60 29.03
N ARG A 149 48.04 3.07 29.12
CA ARG A 149 46.86 2.45 28.50
C ARG A 149 47.00 2.40 26.98
N GLN A 150 46.79 1.23 26.37
CA GLN A 150 46.91 1.00 24.93
C GLN A 150 45.94 -0.08 24.45
N ASN A 151 45.70 -0.16 23.13
CA ASN A 151 44.90 -1.24 22.55
C ASN A 151 45.67 -2.57 22.64
N LEU A 152 44.98 -3.65 22.99
CA LEU A 152 45.55 -5.00 23.12
C LEU A 152 46.30 -5.43 21.84
N LEU A 153 45.80 -5.03 20.67
CA LEU A 153 46.41 -5.35 19.37
C LEU A 153 47.82 -4.74 19.19
N LEU A 154 48.17 -3.74 19.98
CA LEU A 154 49.48 -3.05 19.95
C LEU A 154 50.50 -3.66 20.93
N LEU A 155 50.15 -4.74 21.64
CA LEU A 155 51.08 -5.46 22.52
C LEU A 155 52.11 -6.30 21.75
N SER A 156 53.29 -6.48 22.35
CA SER A 156 54.35 -7.31 21.79
C SER A 156 53.93 -8.79 21.74
N GLY A 157 54.55 -9.60 20.86
CA GLY A 157 54.13 -10.99 20.61
C GLY A 157 54.21 -11.95 21.80
N GLY A 158 54.88 -11.58 22.90
CA GLY A 158 54.88 -12.35 24.15
C GLY A 158 53.93 -11.82 25.22
N GLU A 159 53.38 -10.63 25.04
CA GLU A 159 52.37 -10.00 25.93
C GLU A 159 50.93 -10.17 25.40
N ARG A 160 50.79 -10.53 24.12
CA ARG A 160 49.53 -10.76 23.41
C ARG A 160 49.05 -12.19 23.59
#